data_AF-A0AAW0C2B7-F1
#
_entry.id   AF-A0AAW0C2B7-F1
#
_cell.length_a   1.000
_cell.length_b   1.000
_cell.length_c   1.000
_cell.angle_alpha   90.00
_cell.angle_beta   90.00
_cell.angle_gamma   90.00
#
_symmetry.space_group_name_H-M   'P 1'
#
loop_
_entity.id
_entity.type
_entity.pdbx_description
1 polymer ?
#
loop_
_entity_poly.entity_id
_entity_poly.type
_entity_poly.pdbx_seq_one_letter_code
_entity_poly.pdbx_strand_id
1 'polypeptide(L)'
;MASATVYLEDIPVLSKAAQRQVDKEAAVYLEDIPVNSKKESKSTPLGESNLNTNTNNNKRQRTLFDMQFGPDAGVKRQKLAVAPRFAAGSQSSSTSTTPTSSPPTKSSTMPMKRRVLGTQRLNSIPFSLSAFVESLSPDHRALLALECDTMGKSWLKLLADEIAQPYFITLKQFLYTEGVRGADDPVPPRIYPQPKDIYAWSHTALGRVKVVILGQDPYPGAGQAHGYSFSVRPGVAVPASLQNIYTEIRSEYPSFVPPSHGHLAGWVSQGVLLLNAVLTVRANSPNSHADKDWETFTDRVLRIVDAYGGASLGEGATGFGRGVVVMAWGAKAAKRVSAVGLDKAGSKHLILKSAHPSPRSAESGFFGNGHFKQANEWLEKKYGSGEGIDWSQL
;
A
#
# COMPACT_ATOMS: atom_id res chain seq x y z
N MET A 1 -34.73 -5.87 23.65
CA MET A 1 -35.11 -5.97 22.22
C MET A 1 -33.95 -6.61 21.47
N ALA A 2 -34.18 -7.25 20.32
CA ALA A 2 -33.18 -8.13 19.69
C ALA A 2 -31.96 -7.35 19.16
N SER A 3 -30.77 -7.93 19.34
CA SER A 3 -29.53 -7.44 18.73
C SER A 3 -29.48 -7.83 17.26
N ALA A 4 -29.46 -6.84 16.36
CA ALA A 4 -29.29 -7.07 14.93
C ALA A 4 -27.79 -7.14 14.60
N THR A 5 -27.31 -8.35 14.30
CA THR A 5 -26.02 -8.51 13.62
C THR A 5 -26.23 -8.10 12.17
N VAL A 6 -25.74 -6.90 11.82
CA VAL A 6 -25.79 -6.36 10.45
C VAL A 6 -24.72 -7.09 9.62
N TYR A 7 -25.16 -7.90 8.67
CA TYR A 7 -24.31 -8.44 7.60
C TYR A 7 -24.23 -7.44 6.45
N LEU A 8 -23.32 -7.67 5.47
CA LEU A 8 -23.11 -6.72 4.38
C LEU A 8 -24.36 -6.55 3.48
N GLU A 9 -25.27 -7.53 3.55
CA GLU A 9 -26.55 -7.56 2.85
C GLU A 9 -27.71 -6.79 3.56
N ASP A 10 -27.50 -6.27 4.76
CA ASP A 10 -28.53 -5.56 5.56
C ASP A 10 -28.56 -4.03 5.37
N ILE A 11 -27.88 -3.48 4.36
CA ILE A 11 -27.85 -2.05 4.06
C ILE A 11 -29.02 -1.68 3.12
N PRO A 12 -29.91 -0.72 3.46
CA PRO A 12 -31.07 -0.39 2.62
C PRO A 12 -30.67 0.16 1.24
N VAL A 13 -31.21 -0.45 0.18
CA VAL A 13 -31.13 0.09 -1.18
C VAL A 13 -31.91 1.41 -1.25
N LEU A 14 -31.23 2.51 -1.55
CA LEU A 14 -31.85 3.83 -1.63
C LEU A 14 -32.87 3.91 -2.78
N SER A 15 -34.04 4.46 -2.49
CA SER A 15 -35.14 4.54 -3.47
C SER A 15 -34.90 5.60 -4.56
N LYS A 16 -35.47 5.34 -5.75
CA LYS A 16 -35.27 6.12 -7.01
C LYS A 16 -35.54 7.63 -6.92
N ALA A 17 -36.19 8.13 -5.87
CA ALA A 17 -36.47 9.56 -5.68
C ALA A 17 -35.23 10.38 -5.26
N ALA A 18 -34.28 9.78 -4.54
CA ALA A 18 -33.06 10.46 -4.07
C ALA A 18 -32.00 10.67 -5.19
N GLN A 19 -32.18 10.03 -6.35
CA GLN A 19 -31.18 9.97 -7.42
C GLN A 19 -30.95 11.30 -8.16
N ARG A 20 -31.87 12.27 -8.08
CA ARG A 20 -31.92 13.45 -8.97
C ARG A 20 -31.15 14.69 -8.51
N GLN A 21 -30.37 14.60 -7.43
CA GLN A 21 -29.66 15.76 -6.85
C GLN A 21 -28.12 15.60 -6.85
N VAL A 22 -27.59 14.55 -7.48
CA VAL A 22 -26.17 14.14 -7.40
C VAL A 22 -25.46 14.16 -8.78
N ASP A 23 -25.97 14.93 -9.76
CA ASP A 23 -25.38 15.03 -11.10
C ASP A 23 -24.14 15.95 -11.19
N LYS A 24 -23.31 16.01 -10.13
CA LYS A 24 -22.03 16.76 -10.10
C LYS A 24 -20.94 16.10 -9.23
N GLU A 25 -20.58 14.86 -9.57
CA GLU A 25 -19.18 14.35 -9.65
C GLU A 25 -19.23 12.87 -10.07
N ALA A 26 -18.11 12.31 -10.55
CA ALA A 26 -18.13 11.20 -11.51
C ALA A 26 -18.23 9.76 -10.94
N ALA A 27 -18.74 8.88 -11.80
CA ALA A 27 -18.51 7.42 -11.91
C ALA A 27 -19.45 6.41 -11.19
N VAL A 28 -20.57 6.14 -11.86
CA VAL A 28 -21.09 4.81 -12.29
C VAL A 28 -20.94 3.59 -11.35
N TYR A 29 -22.09 3.04 -10.93
CA TYR A 29 -22.24 1.66 -10.44
C TYR A 29 -22.67 0.73 -11.59
N LEU A 30 -22.24 -0.53 -11.60
CA LEU A 30 -22.45 -1.45 -12.73
C LEU A 30 -22.95 -2.84 -12.29
N GLU A 31 -24.26 -2.96 -12.05
CA GLU A 31 -24.98 -4.24 -11.99
C GLU A 31 -26.34 -4.09 -12.70
N ASP A 32 -26.35 -4.21 -14.04
CA ASP A 32 -27.58 -4.35 -14.84
C ASP A 32 -27.31 -4.84 -16.30
N ILE A 33 -26.58 -5.97 -16.45
CA ILE A 33 -26.62 -6.77 -17.70
C ILE A 33 -26.62 -8.28 -17.35
N PRO A 34 -27.69 -9.04 -17.65
CA PRO A 34 -27.72 -10.48 -17.43
C PRO A 34 -27.02 -11.24 -18.57
N VAL A 35 -26.19 -12.23 -18.21
CA VAL A 35 -25.66 -13.21 -19.17
C VAL A 35 -26.72 -14.26 -19.45
N ASN A 36 -27.19 -14.37 -20.70
CA ASN A 36 -27.76 -15.63 -21.19
C ASN A 36 -27.45 -15.87 -22.68
N SER A 37 -27.32 -17.14 -23.01
CA SER A 37 -26.91 -17.66 -24.31
C SER A 37 -28.10 -17.94 -25.23
N LYS A 38 -27.97 -17.61 -26.54
CA LYS A 38 -28.17 -18.54 -27.69
C LYS A 38 -28.11 -17.86 -29.07
N LYS A 39 -27.31 -18.47 -29.95
CA LYS A 39 -27.48 -18.75 -31.40
C LYS A 39 -28.13 -17.74 -32.39
N GLU A 40 -27.42 -17.64 -33.52
CA GLU A 40 -27.88 -17.68 -34.93
C GLU A 40 -28.10 -16.40 -35.77
N SER A 41 -27.08 -16.13 -36.61
CA SER A 41 -27.16 -16.05 -38.10
C SER A 41 -27.15 -14.69 -38.84
N LYS A 42 -26.24 -14.63 -39.83
CA LYS A 42 -26.23 -13.89 -41.13
C LYS A 42 -26.76 -12.43 -41.19
N SER A 43 -25.90 -11.49 -41.57
CA SER A 43 -25.75 -11.04 -42.98
C SER A 43 -24.78 -9.85 -43.18
N THR A 44 -24.06 -9.88 -44.29
CA THR A 44 -23.38 -8.76 -45.00
C THR A 44 -24.35 -8.30 -46.15
N PRO A 45 -24.18 -7.18 -46.91
CA PRO A 45 -22.89 -6.62 -47.36
C PRO A 45 -22.80 -5.10 -47.75
N LEU A 46 -21.63 -4.72 -48.32
CA LEU A 46 -21.30 -3.53 -49.17
C LEU A 46 -21.39 -2.13 -48.51
N GLY A 47 -20.59 -1.12 -48.89
CA GLY A 47 -19.44 -0.99 -49.83
C GLY A 47 -18.69 0.32 -49.50
N GLU A 48 -17.36 0.45 -49.63
CA GLU A 48 -16.48 0.56 -50.82
C GLU A 48 -16.03 2.02 -51.13
N SER A 49 -14.80 2.17 -51.65
CA SER A 49 -14.15 3.40 -52.19
C SER A 49 -13.76 4.52 -51.19
N ASN A 50 -12.73 5.38 -51.36
CA ASN A 50 -11.50 5.49 -52.21
C ASN A 50 -10.70 6.73 -51.68
N LEU A 51 -9.43 7.07 -51.97
CA LEU A 51 -8.26 6.51 -52.69
C LEU A 51 -6.98 7.33 -52.30
N ASN A 52 -5.77 6.79 -52.51
CA ASN A 52 -4.49 7.51 -52.81
C ASN A 52 -3.85 8.47 -51.76
N THR A 53 -2.52 8.73 -51.71
CA THR A 53 -1.32 8.26 -52.47
C THR A 53 0.01 8.67 -51.78
N ASN A 54 1.08 7.88 -51.98
CA ASN A 54 2.52 8.23 -52.22
C ASN A 54 3.30 9.28 -51.38
N THR A 55 4.64 9.33 -51.33
CA THR A 55 5.78 8.37 -51.40
C THR A 55 7.08 9.12 -51.01
N ASN A 56 8.03 8.42 -50.37
CA ASN A 56 9.50 8.52 -50.50
C ASN A 56 10.31 9.85 -50.33
N ASN A 57 11.28 9.73 -49.40
CA ASN A 57 12.74 9.94 -49.57
C ASN A 57 13.48 11.25 -49.21
N ASN A 58 14.48 11.05 -48.33
CA ASN A 58 15.86 11.59 -48.36
C ASN A 58 16.11 13.10 -48.22
N LYS A 59 16.83 13.49 -47.15
CA LYS A 59 18.31 13.65 -47.22
C LYS A 59 19.01 13.84 -45.87
N ARG A 60 20.27 13.39 -45.88
CA ARG A 60 21.31 13.48 -44.83
C ARG A 60 21.59 14.92 -44.37
N GLN A 61 22.00 15.07 -43.11
CA GLN A 61 23.20 15.84 -42.77
C GLN A 61 24.00 15.12 -41.66
N ARG A 62 25.32 15.04 -41.86
CA ARG A 62 26.34 14.58 -40.89
C ARG A 62 27.44 15.65 -40.90
N THR A 63 27.84 16.13 -39.74
CA THR A 63 29.06 16.91 -39.50
C THR A 63 29.58 16.54 -38.11
N LEU A 64 30.72 15.84 -38.03
CA LEU A 64 32.07 16.42 -37.87
C LEU A 64 32.38 16.79 -36.41
N PHE A 65 32.65 15.78 -35.58
CA PHE A 65 33.70 15.81 -34.54
C PHE A 65 33.91 14.40 -33.94
N ASP A 66 34.69 13.55 -34.62
CA ASP A 66 35.29 12.36 -33.98
C ASP A 66 36.59 11.93 -34.70
N MET A 67 37.68 12.61 -34.34
CA MET A 67 39.08 12.21 -34.41
C MET A 67 39.73 12.99 -33.24
N GLN A 68 40.50 12.42 -32.31
CA GLN A 68 41.62 11.51 -32.53
C GLN A 68 42.13 10.92 -31.19
N PHE A 69 42.92 9.84 -31.29
CA PHE A 69 43.71 9.17 -30.22
C PHE A 69 42.99 8.20 -29.27
N GLY A 70 43.11 6.91 -29.59
CA GLY A 70 43.37 5.86 -28.60
C GLY A 70 44.88 5.54 -28.53
N PRO A 71 45.29 4.33 -28.10
CA PRO A 71 45.47 4.03 -26.67
C PRO A 71 46.86 3.46 -26.35
N ASP A 72 47.28 3.44 -25.07
CA ASP A 72 48.31 2.48 -24.63
C ASP A 72 48.37 2.20 -23.11
N ALA A 73 49.05 1.09 -22.76
CA ALA A 73 49.50 0.54 -21.47
C ALA A 73 49.14 1.27 -20.13
N GLY A 74 48.78 0.61 -19.01
CA GLY A 74 49.06 -0.77 -18.57
C GLY A 74 50.19 -0.82 -17.53
N VAL A 75 49.92 -1.11 -16.24
CA VAL A 75 50.90 -1.57 -15.22
C VAL A 75 50.19 -2.22 -14.01
N LYS A 76 50.91 -3.07 -13.26
CA LYS A 76 50.43 -4.00 -12.22
C LYS A 76 50.63 -3.50 -10.77
N ARG A 77 50.11 -4.30 -9.81
CA ARG A 77 50.40 -4.39 -8.35
C ARG A 77 49.53 -3.47 -7.45
N GLN A 78 49.21 -3.83 -6.19
CA GLN A 78 49.69 -4.96 -5.35
C GLN A 78 48.62 -5.44 -4.35
N LYS A 79 48.69 -6.72 -3.93
CA LYS A 79 48.00 -7.21 -2.71
C LYS A 79 48.68 -6.64 -1.47
N LEU A 80 47.92 -6.45 -0.38
CA LEU A 80 48.40 -6.66 0.99
C LEU A 80 47.23 -7.00 1.91
N ALA A 81 47.38 -8.05 2.71
CA ALA A 81 46.45 -8.47 3.75
C ALA A 81 47.25 -8.62 5.05
N VAL A 82 46.76 -8.04 6.15
CA VAL A 82 47.28 -8.29 7.50
C VAL A 82 46.12 -8.27 8.49
N ALA A 83 46.04 -9.32 9.30
CA ALA A 83 45.32 -9.32 10.58
C ALA A 83 46.37 -9.38 11.71
N PRO A 84 45.98 -9.04 12.95
CA PRO A 84 46.56 -9.72 14.10
C PRO A 84 45.52 -10.37 15.01
N ARG A 85 45.99 -11.39 15.74
CA ARG A 85 45.33 -12.06 16.88
C ARG A 85 45.96 -11.59 18.20
N PHE A 86 45.49 -12.19 19.29
CA PHE A 86 45.97 -12.17 20.69
C PHE A 86 45.37 -11.06 21.58
N ALA A 87 45.12 -11.27 22.89
CA ALA A 87 44.77 -12.50 23.65
C ALA A 87 44.39 -12.14 25.11
N ALA A 88 43.54 -12.98 25.71
CA ALA A 88 43.48 -13.37 27.14
C ALA A 88 43.20 -12.34 28.28
N GLY A 89 42.58 -12.88 29.35
CA GLY A 89 42.35 -12.23 30.66
C GLY A 89 40.92 -11.70 30.84
N SER A 90 40.23 -11.93 31.97
CA SER A 90 40.48 -12.79 33.13
C SER A 90 39.17 -13.10 33.86
N GLN A 91 39.18 -14.10 34.76
CA GLN A 91 38.01 -14.48 35.56
C GLN A 91 37.68 -13.43 36.64
N SER A 92 36.39 -13.30 37.00
CA SER A 92 36.00 -13.19 38.41
C SER A 92 34.56 -13.69 38.62
N SER A 93 34.37 -14.42 39.72
CA SER A 93 33.10 -14.94 40.20
C SER A 93 32.72 -14.25 41.51
N SER A 94 31.45 -13.97 41.76
CA SER A 94 30.95 -13.91 43.15
C SER A 94 29.42 -13.96 43.28
N THR A 95 28.98 -14.84 44.18
CA THR A 95 27.80 -14.72 45.06
C THR A 95 26.44 -14.32 44.48
N SER A 96 25.63 -15.34 44.19
CA SER A 96 24.18 -15.25 44.29
C SER A 96 23.73 -15.30 45.76
N THR A 97 23.00 -14.29 46.23
CA THR A 97 22.20 -14.35 47.47
C THR A 97 20.76 -13.96 47.17
N THR A 98 19.82 -14.78 47.62
CA THR A 98 18.38 -14.49 47.58
C THR A 98 18.01 -13.53 48.72
N PRO A 99 16.89 -12.80 48.57
CA PRO A 99 15.88 -12.97 49.61
C PRO A 99 14.44 -13.12 49.07
N THR A 100 13.66 -13.82 49.90
CA THR A 100 12.23 -14.15 49.75
C THR A 100 11.33 -12.90 49.85
N SER A 101 10.23 -12.85 49.09
CA SER A 101 9.04 -12.09 49.47
C SER A 101 7.75 -12.77 49.01
N SER A 102 6.68 -12.61 49.79
CA SER A 102 5.43 -13.37 49.72
C SER A 102 4.34 -12.64 48.89
N PRO A 103 3.24 -13.30 48.49
CA PRO A 103 2.46 -12.89 47.31
C PRO A 103 1.32 -11.89 47.61
N PRO A 104 0.96 -11.03 46.64
CA PRO A 104 -0.23 -10.21 46.73
C PRO A 104 -1.52 -10.97 46.35
N THR A 105 -2.53 -10.73 47.18
CA THR A 105 -3.97 -10.93 47.03
C THR A 105 -4.54 -11.02 45.61
N LYS A 106 -5.46 -11.97 45.41
CA LYS A 106 -6.30 -12.15 44.21
C LYS A 106 -7.22 -10.94 44.00
N SER A 107 -7.06 -10.19 42.90
CA SER A 107 -8.14 -9.37 42.34
C SER A 107 -8.84 -10.14 41.20
N SER A 108 -10.17 -10.13 41.21
CA SER A 108 -10.99 -10.87 40.25
C SER A 108 -11.12 -10.09 38.93
N THR A 109 -10.15 -10.25 38.04
CA THR A 109 -10.26 -9.72 36.66
C THR A 109 -10.67 -10.87 35.74
N MET A 110 -11.89 -10.81 35.19
CA MET A 110 -12.35 -11.78 34.18
C MET A 110 -11.42 -11.71 32.96
N PRO A 111 -10.70 -12.79 32.60
CA PRO A 111 -9.90 -12.77 31.39
C PRO A 111 -10.83 -12.83 30.19
N MET A 112 -10.84 -11.79 29.36
CA MET A 112 -11.31 -11.93 27.98
C MET A 112 -10.53 -13.08 27.35
N LYS A 113 -11.21 -14.21 27.10
CA LYS A 113 -10.60 -15.36 26.44
C LYS A 113 -10.13 -14.90 25.07
N ARG A 114 -8.82 -14.70 24.90
CA ARG A 114 -8.19 -14.44 23.60
C ARG A 114 -8.34 -15.70 22.76
N ARG A 115 -9.49 -15.80 22.10
CA ARG A 115 -9.90 -16.97 21.32
C ARG A 115 -8.98 -17.03 20.12
N VAL A 116 -7.93 -17.86 20.22
CA VAL A 116 -7.05 -18.18 19.08
C VAL A 116 -7.82 -19.08 18.12
N LEU A 117 -8.82 -18.48 17.46
CA LEU A 117 -9.32 -18.97 16.20
C LEU A 117 -8.17 -18.86 15.21
N GLY A 118 -7.93 -19.93 14.46
CA GLY A 118 -7.18 -19.82 13.21
C GLY A 118 -7.85 -18.79 12.29
N THR A 119 -7.11 -18.30 11.30
CA THR A 119 -7.63 -17.37 10.28
C THR A 119 -9.00 -17.85 9.79
N GLN A 120 -10.02 -16.99 9.94
CA GLN A 120 -11.38 -17.26 9.45
C GLN A 120 -11.46 -16.84 7.98
N ARG A 121 -12.52 -17.21 7.25
CA ARG A 121 -12.69 -16.69 5.88
C ARG A 121 -13.05 -15.21 5.95
N LEU A 122 -12.50 -14.39 5.06
CA LEU A 122 -12.73 -12.94 5.06
C LEU A 122 -14.22 -12.55 5.10
N ASN A 123 -15.06 -13.32 4.43
CA ASN A 123 -16.51 -13.09 4.33
C ASN A 123 -17.29 -13.65 5.55
N SER A 124 -16.70 -14.53 6.37
CA SER A 124 -17.35 -15.12 7.55
C SER A 124 -17.01 -14.40 8.86
N ILE A 125 -16.37 -13.24 8.81
CA ILE A 125 -15.98 -12.44 9.98
C ILE A 125 -17.07 -11.39 10.21
N PRO A 126 -17.96 -11.57 11.21
CA PRO A 126 -18.98 -10.58 11.53
C PRO A 126 -18.33 -9.34 12.13
N PHE A 127 -18.87 -8.16 11.81
CA PHE A 127 -18.44 -6.90 12.40
C PHE A 127 -19.58 -5.90 12.39
N SER A 128 -19.88 -5.35 13.56
CA SER A 128 -20.80 -4.22 13.71
C SER A 128 -20.01 -3.02 14.22
N LEU A 129 -20.01 -1.94 13.44
CA LEU A 129 -19.33 -0.70 13.79
C LEU A 129 -19.94 -0.06 15.04
N SER A 130 -21.28 -0.08 15.16
CA SER A 130 -21.97 0.44 16.36
C SER A 130 -21.59 -0.37 17.60
N ALA A 131 -21.63 -1.70 17.53
CA ALA A 131 -21.25 -2.54 18.67
C ALA A 131 -19.78 -2.36 19.09
N PHE A 132 -18.88 -2.17 18.12
CA PHE A 132 -17.48 -1.82 18.42
C PHE A 132 -17.38 -0.45 19.12
N VAL A 133 -17.99 0.60 18.57
CA VAL A 133 -17.99 1.96 19.13
C VAL A 133 -18.64 2.00 20.53
N GLU A 134 -19.70 1.25 20.75
CA GLU A 134 -20.37 1.08 22.05
C GLU A 134 -19.48 0.39 23.09
N SER A 135 -18.63 -0.55 22.66
CA SER A 135 -17.67 -1.24 23.55
C SER A 135 -16.49 -0.37 24.01
N LEU A 136 -16.21 0.74 23.31
CA LEU A 136 -15.15 1.68 23.67
C LEU A 136 -15.57 2.58 24.84
N SER A 137 -14.60 2.91 25.71
CA SER A 137 -14.75 3.99 26.70
C SER A 137 -14.98 5.34 26.00
N PRO A 138 -15.58 6.34 26.67
CA PRO A 138 -15.79 7.67 26.08
C PRO A 138 -14.52 8.30 25.52
N ASP A 139 -13.40 8.19 26.25
CA ASP A 139 -12.10 8.74 25.82
C ASP A 139 -11.53 8.01 24.60
N HIS A 140 -11.62 6.67 24.56
CA HIS A 140 -11.20 5.89 23.39
C HIS A 140 -12.10 6.15 22.19
N ARG A 141 -13.42 6.33 22.41
CA ARG A 141 -14.36 6.68 21.35
C ARG A 141 -14.06 8.03 20.72
N ALA A 142 -13.69 9.03 21.53
CA ALA A 142 -13.23 10.31 21.02
C ALA A 142 -11.94 10.14 20.22
N LEU A 143 -10.90 9.54 20.83
CA LEU A 143 -9.60 9.34 20.19
C LEU A 143 -9.68 8.55 18.87
N LEU A 144 -10.57 7.56 18.77
CA LEU A 144 -10.70 6.66 17.62
C LEU A 144 -11.80 7.05 16.62
N ALA A 145 -12.39 8.24 16.75
CA ALA A 145 -13.46 8.70 15.86
C ALA A 145 -13.01 8.72 14.39
N LEU A 146 -11.83 9.28 14.12
CA LEU A 146 -11.26 9.38 12.77
C LEU A 146 -11.14 8.00 12.09
N GLU A 147 -10.64 6.99 12.80
CA GLU A 147 -10.52 5.61 12.30
C GLU A 147 -11.89 5.00 12.01
N CYS A 148 -12.85 5.21 12.91
CA CYS A 148 -14.21 4.68 12.77
C CYS A 148 -14.95 5.30 11.57
N ASP A 149 -14.72 6.58 11.31
CA ASP A 149 -15.36 7.33 10.23
C ASP A 149 -14.71 7.01 8.88
N THR A 150 -13.38 7.16 8.77
CA THR A 150 -12.69 7.26 7.47
C THR A 150 -11.96 5.99 7.04
N MET A 151 -11.76 5.00 7.91
CA MET A 151 -11.16 3.73 7.49
C MET A 151 -12.19 2.86 6.75
N GLY A 152 -11.76 2.30 5.61
CA GLY A 152 -12.55 1.38 4.80
C GLY A 152 -13.00 0.17 5.62
N LYS A 153 -14.32 -0.11 5.62
CA LYS A 153 -14.93 -1.06 6.58
C LYS A 153 -14.40 -2.50 6.46
N SER A 154 -13.91 -2.91 5.27
CA SER A 154 -13.24 -4.20 5.07
C SER A 154 -11.93 -4.36 5.86
N TRP A 155 -11.28 -3.25 6.20
CA TRP A 155 -10.05 -3.19 6.99
C TRP A 155 -10.35 -2.95 8.46
N LEU A 156 -11.23 -1.98 8.75
CA LEU A 156 -11.61 -1.63 10.12
C LEU A 156 -12.10 -2.86 10.90
N LYS A 157 -12.85 -3.76 10.27
CA LYS A 157 -13.31 -5.02 10.90
C LYS A 157 -12.19 -5.96 11.39
N LEU A 158 -10.99 -5.86 10.83
CA LEU A 158 -9.80 -6.66 11.21
C LEU A 158 -8.78 -5.85 12.04
N LEU A 159 -8.91 -4.52 12.04
CA LEU A 159 -8.07 -3.58 12.77
C LEU A 159 -8.73 -3.04 14.03
N ALA A 160 -10.02 -3.30 14.29
CA ALA A 160 -10.74 -2.87 15.48
C ALA A 160 -10.00 -3.22 16.79
N ASP A 161 -9.58 -4.48 16.94
CA ASP A 161 -8.78 -4.94 18.08
C ASP A 161 -7.38 -4.30 18.12
N GLU A 162 -6.84 -3.88 16.97
CA GLU A 162 -5.52 -3.27 16.85
C GLU A 162 -5.53 -1.81 17.27
N ILE A 163 -6.50 -1.02 16.79
CA ILE A 163 -6.62 0.40 17.13
C ILE A 163 -7.05 0.61 18.58
N ALA A 164 -7.62 -0.41 19.23
CA ALA A 164 -7.88 -0.44 20.67
C ALA A 164 -6.64 -0.78 21.53
N GLN A 165 -5.47 -1.12 20.94
CA GLN A 165 -4.27 -1.44 21.72
C GLN A 165 -3.65 -0.20 22.38
N PRO A 166 -3.01 -0.34 23.57
CA PRO A 166 -2.43 0.79 24.30
C PRO A 166 -1.42 1.62 23.51
N TYR A 167 -0.62 0.98 22.63
CA TYR A 167 0.33 1.68 21.77
C TYR A 167 -0.40 2.62 20.79
N PHE A 168 -1.51 2.15 20.20
CA PHE A 168 -2.26 2.92 19.21
C PHE A 168 -3.00 4.08 19.89
N ILE A 169 -3.58 3.87 21.07
CA ILE A 169 -4.13 4.95 21.91
C ILE A 169 -3.06 6.00 22.24
N THR A 170 -1.81 5.60 22.51
CA THR A 170 -0.68 6.51 22.75
C THR A 170 -0.31 7.32 21.49
N LEU A 171 -0.26 6.66 20.33
CA LEU A 171 -0.12 7.32 19.02
C LEU A 171 -1.25 8.33 18.77
N LYS A 172 -2.50 7.98 19.06
CA LYS A 172 -3.65 8.89 18.92
C LYS A 172 -3.58 10.09 19.84
N GLN A 173 -3.15 9.92 21.09
CA GLN A 173 -2.89 11.04 22.01
C GLN A 173 -1.79 11.98 21.47
N PHE A 174 -0.71 11.44 20.92
CA PHE A 174 0.33 12.24 20.23
C PHE A 174 -0.23 13.00 19.01
N LEU A 175 -1.03 12.35 18.16
CA LEU A 175 -1.67 13.02 17.02
C LEU A 175 -2.63 14.13 17.46
N TYR A 176 -3.34 13.94 18.58
CA TYR A 176 -4.20 14.95 19.19
C TYR A 176 -3.42 16.20 19.65
N THR A 177 -2.18 16.05 20.12
CA THR A 177 -1.31 17.19 20.47
C THR A 177 -0.71 17.88 19.25
N GLU A 178 -0.47 17.16 18.15
CA GLU A 178 -0.11 17.73 16.84
C GLU A 178 -1.31 18.35 16.09
N GLY A 179 -2.54 18.20 16.60
CA GLY A 179 -3.75 18.83 16.06
C GLY A 179 -4.59 17.97 15.10
N VAL A 180 -4.44 16.64 15.14
CA VAL A 180 -5.24 15.68 14.36
C VAL A 180 -6.22 14.97 15.29
N ARG A 181 -7.48 15.41 15.29
CA ARG A 181 -8.56 14.95 16.18
C ARG A 181 -9.72 14.31 15.42
N GLY A 182 -10.29 15.02 14.44
CA GLY A 182 -11.45 14.60 13.64
C GLY A 182 -11.26 14.81 12.14
N ALA A 183 -12.16 14.25 11.33
CA ALA A 183 -12.07 14.28 9.87
C ALA A 183 -12.15 15.71 9.29
N ASP A 184 -12.94 16.58 9.92
CA ASP A 184 -13.26 17.94 9.49
C ASP A 184 -12.47 19.04 10.23
N ASP A 185 -11.38 18.69 10.93
CA ASP A 185 -10.59 19.67 11.69
C ASP A 185 -10.09 20.83 10.81
N PRO A 186 -10.31 22.10 11.21
CA PRO A 186 -9.89 23.26 10.42
C PRO A 186 -8.37 23.44 10.44
N VAL A 187 -7.82 23.77 9.28
CA VAL A 187 -6.38 23.64 9.01
C VAL A 187 -5.65 24.98 8.93
N PRO A 188 -4.63 25.19 9.78
CA PRO A 188 -3.30 25.63 9.36
C PRO A 188 -2.39 24.40 9.27
N PRO A 189 -1.78 24.09 8.10
CA PRO A 189 -1.29 22.75 7.85
C PRO A 189 0.08 22.52 8.49
N ARG A 190 0.05 22.09 9.76
CA ARG A 190 1.23 21.55 10.44
C ARG A 190 1.45 20.08 10.12
N ILE A 191 0.39 19.28 9.94
CA ILE A 191 0.47 17.84 9.63
C ILE A 191 -0.13 17.54 8.25
N TYR A 192 0.45 16.58 7.54
CA TYR A 192 -0.04 15.98 6.31
C TYR A 192 -0.17 14.46 6.42
N PRO A 193 -1.09 13.81 5.69
CA PRO A 193 -2.14 14.43 4.86
C PRO A 193 -3.22 15.10 5.74
N GLN A 194 -4.29 15.64 5.14
CA GLN A 194 -5.46 16.08 5.92
C GLN A 194 -6.01 14.91 6.74
N PRO A 195 -6.61 15.11 7.93
CA PRO A 195 -7.06 14.03 8.81
C PRO A 195 -7.90 12.97 8.09
N LYS A 196 -8.92 13.40 7.33
CA LYS A 196 -9.80 12.52 6.54
C LYS A 196 -9.08 11.63 5.51
N ASP A 197 -7.90 12.05 5.05
CA ASP A 197 -7.11 11.34 4.05
C ASP A 197 -6.12 10.33 4.69
N ILE A 198 -5.86 10.37 6.01
CA ILE A 198 -4.84 9.52 6.67
C ILE A 198 -5.07 8.02 6.41
N TYR A 199 -6.34 7.60 6.35
CA TYR A 199 -6.73 6.21 6.13
C TYR A 199 -7.12 5.88 4.68
N ALA A 200 -6.94 6.80 3.72
CA ALA A 200 -7.40 6.60 2.33
C ALA A 200 -6.80 5.35 1.66
N TRP A 201 -5.59 4.91 2.04
CA TRP A 201 -4.99 3.64 1.59
C TRP A 201 -5.95 2.43 1.73
N SER A 202 -6.82 2.45 2.74
CA SER A 202 -7.80 1.40 3.04
C SER A 202 -8.98 1.35 2.06
N HIS A 203 -9.11 2.31 1.14
CA HIS A 203 -10.04 2.23 0.01
C HIS A 203 -9.68 1.10 -0.96
N THR A 204 -8.44 0.62 -0.94
CA THR A 204 -8.05 -0.64 -1.60
C THR A 204 -8.72 -1.81 -0.87
N ALA A 205 -9.87 -2.29 -1.36
CA ALA A 205 -10.64 -3.32 -0.67
C ALA A 205 -9.80 -4.60 -0.43
N LEU A 206 -9.69 -5.03 0.84
CA LEU A 206 -8.71 -6.04 1.28
C LEU A 206 -8.70 -7.34 0.44
N GLY A 207 -9.88 -7.90 0.13
CA GLY A 207 -9.99 -9.14 -0.65
C GLY A 207 -9.50 -9.01 -2.10
N ARG A 208 -9.46 -7.77 -2.63
CA ARG A 208 -9.00 -7.41 -3.99
C ARG A 208 -7.56 -6.91 -4.03
N VAL A 209 -6.82 -6.84 -2.91
CA VAL A 209 -5.41 -6.43 -2.93
C VAL A 209 -4.60 -7.43 -3.77
N LYS A 210 -4.00 -6.93 -4.85
CA LYS A 210 -3.13 -7.65 -5.81
C LYS A 210 -1.65 -7.35 -5.58
N VAL A 211 -1.36 -6.07 -5.35
CA VAL A 211 -0.01 -5.52 -5.19
C VAL A 211 0.00 -4.62 -3.95
N VAL A 212 1.11 -4.62 -3.21
CA VAL A 212 1.39 -3.62 -2.15
C VAL A 212 2.63 -2.84 -2.54
N ILE A 213 2.55 -1.52 -2.55
CA ILE A 213 3.70 -0.63 -2.78
C ILE A 213 3.98 0.12 -1.48
N LEU A 214 5.17 -0.11 -0.91
CA LEU A 214 5.58 0.45 0.38
C LEU A 214 6.37 1.74 0.24
N GLY A 215 5.76 2.85 0.63
CA GLY A 215 6.43 4.13 0.85
C GLY A 215 6.98 4.26 2.28
N GLN A 216 7.77 5.31 2.51
CA GLN A 216 8.36 5.62 3.83
C GLN A 216 7.36 6.40 4.71
N ASP A 217 7.10 7.63 4.31
CA ASP A 217 6.24 8.62 4.97
C ASP A 217 5.54 9.46 3.89
N PRO A 218 4.44 10.18 4.21
CA PRO A 218 3.74 10.99 3.22
C PRO A 218 4.61 12.16 2.72
N TYR A 219 4.25 12.74 1.58
CA TYR A 219 4.93 13.95 1.11
C TYR A 219 4.74 15.11 2.11
N PRO A 220 5.83 15.80 2.53
CA PRO A 220 5.78 16.83 3.55
C PRO A 220 5.43 18.23 3.01
N GLY A 221 5.25 18.37 1.69
CA GLY A 221 4.88 19.64 1.06
C GLY A 221 3.35 19.86 1.02
N ALA A 222 2.95 21.13 1.02
CA ALA A 222 1.55 21.53 1.05
C ALA A 222 0.73 20.95 -0.12
N GLY A 223 -0.41 20.34 0.21
CA GLY A 223 -1.34 19.73 -0.76
C GLY A 223 -0.85 18.46 -1.45
N GLN A 224 0.37 17.98 -1.18
CA GLN A 224 0.93 16.82 -1.86
C GLN A 224 0.34 15.50 -1.35
N ALA A 225 0.43 15.24 -0.05
CA ALA A 225 -0.04 13.99 0.52
C ALA A 225 -1.57 13.93 0.65
N HIS A 226 -2.14 12.80 0.22
CA HIS A 226 -3.58 12.51 0.32
C HIS A 226 -3.87 11.04 0.68
N GLY A 227 -2.98 10.43 1.47
CA GLY A 227 -3.18 9.08 2.04
C GLY A 227 -2.68 7.91 1.21
N TYR A 228 -2.47 8.08 -0.09
CA TYR A 228 -1.81 7.09 -0.95
C TYR A 228 -0.29 7.35 -1.01
N SER A 229 0.52 6.30 -0.87
CA SER A 229 1.98 6.39 -1.10
C SER A 229 2.29 6.80 -2.55
N PHE A 230 3.33 7.62 -2.72
CA PHE A 230 3.81 8.19 -4.00
C PHE A 230 2.83 9.05 -4.81
N SER A 231 1.53 9.07 -4.50
CA SER A 231 0.53 9.84 -5.24
C SER A 231 0.39 11.29 -4.76
N VAL A 232 -0.01 12.17 -5.68
CA VAL A 232 -0.50 13.53 -5.40
C VAL A 232 -1.83 13.79 -6.12
N ARG A 233 -2.65 14.73 -5.64
CA ARG A 233 -3.92 15.08 -6.31
C ARG A 233 -3.69 15.79 -7.66
N PRO A 234 -4.66 15.76 -8.60
CA PRO A 234 -4.59 16.55 -9.83
C PRO A 234 -4.33 18.05 -9.55
N GLY A 235 -3.57 18.70 -10.44
CA GLY A 235 -3.12 20.09 -10.27
C GLY A 235 -1.87 20.26 -9.39
N VAL A 236 -1.47 19.25 -8.61
CA VAL A 236 -0.20 19.24 -7.88
C VAL A 236 0.93 18.76 -8.80
N ALA A 237 2.08 19.46 -8.77
CA ALA A 237 3.26 19.07 -9.54
C ALA A 237 3.74 17.65 -9.16
N VAL A 238 3.96 16.81 -10.17
CA VAL A 238 4.40 15.41 -10.00
C VAL A 238 5.75 15.37 -9.27
N PRO A 239 5.85 14.76 -8.07
CA PRO A 239 7.11 14.74 -7.32
C PRO A 239 8.18 13.89 -8.02
N ALA A 240 9.46 14.24 -7.85
CA ALA A 240 10.56 13.57 -8.55
C ALA A 240 10.62 12.04 -8.36
N SER A 241 10.23 11.52 -7.18
CA SER A 241 10.14 10.06 -6.99
C SER A 241 9.07 9.41 -7.88
N LEU A 242 7.94 10.10 -8.13
CA LEU A 242 6.90 9.60 -9.02
C LEU A 242 7.27 9.78 -10.50
N GLN A 243 8.00 10.83 -10.85
CA GLN A 243 8.60 10.97 -12.19
C GLN A 243 9.53 9.77 -12.49
N ASN A 244 10.36 9.36 -11.52
CA ASN A 244 11.23 8.19 -11.67
C ASN A 244 10.42 6.87 -11.78
N ILE A 245 9.32 6.72 -11.05
CA ILE A 245 8.38 5.59 -11.22
C ILE A 245 7.83 5.57 -12.66
N TYR A 246 7.42 6.72 -13.21
CA TYR A 246 6.95 6.81 -14.60
C TYR A 246 8.04 6.52 -15.63
N THR A 247 9.29 6.92 -15.37
CA THR A 247 10.45 6.55 -16.21
C THR A 247 10.67 5.04 -16.23
N GLU A 248 10.55 4.36 -15.08
CA GLU A 248 10.70 2.90 -15.02
C GLU A 248 9.53 2.16 -15.68
N ILE A 249 8.28 2.59 -15.46
CA ILE A 249 7.12 2.01 -16.19
C ILE A 249 7.31 2.17 -17.70
N ARG A 250 7.84 3.30 -18.17
CA ARG A 250 8.14 3.52 -19.59
C ARG A 250 9.29 2.65 -20.11
N SER A 251 10.26 2.30 -19.28
CA SER A 251 11.37 1.42 -19.65
C SER A 251 10.87 -0.03 -19.84
N GLU A 252 9.94 -0.46 -18.99
CA GLU A 252 9.31 -1.78 -19.04
C GLU A 252 8.18 -1.89 -20.09
N TYR A 253 7.42 -0.81 -20.29
CA TYR A 253 6.29 -0.69 -21.22
C TYR A 253 6.50 0.52 -22.15
N PRO A 254 7.15 0.36 -23.31
CA PRO A 254 7.47 1.50 -24.20
C PRO A 254 6.26 2.27 -24.75
N SER A 255 5.07 1.69 -24.71
CA SER A 255 3.79 2.32 -25.06
C SER A 255 3.22 3.22 -23.95
N PHE A 256 3.74 3.15 -22.72
CA PHE A 256 3.30 4.00 -21.62
C PHE A 256 3.69 5.46 -21.87
N VAL A 257 2.67 6.33 -21.87
CA VAL A 257 2.82 7.78 -21.93
C VAL A 257 2.55 8.33 -20.52
N PRO A 258 3.56 8.85 -19.81
CA PRO A 258 3.36 9.44 -18.49
C PRO A 258 2.33 10.58 -18.53
N PRO A 259 1.30 10.59 -17.67
CA PRO A 259 0.35 11.69 -17.61
C PRO A 259 0.97 12.94 -16.98
N SER A 260 0.32 14.09 -17.19
CA SER A 260 0.71 15.36 -16.56
C SER A 260 0.24 15.52 -15.10
N HIS A 261 -0.23 14.45 -14.46
CA HIS A 261 -0.67 14.42 -13.06
C HIS A 261 -0.04 13.26 -12.29
N GLY A 262 -0.03 13.35 -10.96
CA GLY A 262 0.49 12.30 -10.08
C GLY A 262 -0.58 11.51 -9.31
N HIS A 263 -1.85 11.61 -9.74
CA HIS A 263 -2.93 10.83 -9.16
C HIS A 263 -2.80 9.36 -9.57
N LEU A 264 -2.94 8.44 -8.61
CA LEU A 264 -2.74 6.98 -8.78
C LEU A 264 -4.00 6.18 -8.38
N ALA A 265 -5.18 6.80 -8.42
CA ALA A 265 -6.42 6.18 -7.97
C ALA A 265 -6.89 5.05 -8.92
N GLY A 266 -6.52 5.11 -10.19
CA GLY A 266 -6.70 4.02 -11.15
C GLY A 266 -6.03 2.73 -10.66
N TRP A 267 -4.78 2.80 -10.17
CA TRP A 267 -4.11 1.64 -9.57
C TRP A 267 -4.80 1.14 -8.30
N VAL A 268 -5.28 2.04 -7.44
CA VAL A 268 -6.05 1.69 -6.22
C VAL A 268 -7.31 0.90 -6.59
N SER A 269 -8.04 1.33 -7.62
CA SER A 269 -9.25 0.65 -8.12
C SER A 269 -8.98 -0.77 -8.65
N GLN A 270 -7.77 -0.99 -9.18
CA GLN A 270 -7.30 -2.29 -9.69
C GLN A 270 -6.78 -3.23 -8.59
N GLY A 271 -6.62 -2.73 -7.34
CA GLY A 271 -6.14 -3.53 -6.20
C GLY A 271 -4.69 -3.28 -5.80
N VAL A 272 -4.09 -2.14 -6.19
CA VAL A 272 -2.77 -1.72 -5.72
C VAL A 272 -2.90 -0.96 -4.39
N LEU A 273 -2.44 -1.58 -3.30
CA LEU A 273 -2.39 -0.97 -1.98
C LEU A 273 -1.18 -0.03 -1.87
N LEU A 274 -1.43 1.27 -1.95
CA LEU A 274 -0.45 2.35 -1.83
C LEU A 274 -0.27 2.77 -0.36
N LEU A 275 0.57 2.05 0.38
CA LEU A 275 0.75 2.19 1.83
C LEU A 275 2.10 2.84 2.17
N ASN A 276 2.12 3.84 3.07
CA ASN A 276 3.35 4.32 3.71
C ASN A 276 3.58 3.58 5.03
N ALA A 277 4.82 3.43 5.48
CA ALA A 277 5.14 2.88 6.79
C ALA A 277 4.77 3.83 7.95
N VAL A 278 4.88 5.14 7.72
CA VAL A 278 4.38 6.20 8.60
C VAL A 278 3.22 6.88 7.89
N LEU A 279 2.06 7.08 8.53
CA LEU A 279 0.86 7.59 7.85
C LEU A 279 0.64 9.09 7.97
N THR A 280 1.44 9.79 8.77
CA THR A 280 1.43 11.25 8.90
C THR A 280 2.84 11.84 8.93
N VAL A 281 2.98 13.12 8.61
CA VAL A 281 4.25 13.85 8.67
C VAL A 281 3.99 15.33 8.95
N ARG A 282 4.88 15.97 9.71
CA ARG A 282 4.85 17.43 9.88
C ARG A 282 5.35 18.14 8.62
N ALA A 283 4.74 19.27 8.29
CA ALA A 283 5.04 20.09 7.14
C ALA A 283 6.55 20.39 7.02
N ASN A 284 7.08 20.23 5.82
CA ASN A 284 8.50 20.38 5.47
C ASN A 284 9.48 19.57 6.34
N SER A 285 9.00 18.56 7.09
CA SER A 285 9.78 17.80 8.08
C SER A 285 9.69 16.29 7.84
N PRO A 286 10.39 15.74 6.82
CA PRO A 286 10.37 14.30 6.53
C PRO A 286 10.72 13.44 7.75
N ASN A 287 10.08 12.28 7.91
CA ASN A 287 10.22 11.35 9.05
C ASN A 287 9.92 11.94 10.44
N SER A 288 9.30 13.11 10.54
CA SER A 288 9.01 13.76 11.84
C SER A 288 8.10 12.94 12.77
N HIS A 289 7.29 12.03 12.22
CA HIS A 289 6.44 11.08 12.96
C HIS A 289 6.93 9.62 12.87
N ALA A 290 8.19 9.40 12.45
CA ALA A 290 8.82 8.09 12.58
C ALA A 290 9.05 7.75 14.06
N ASP A 291 9.08 6.45 14.37
CA ASP A 291 9.23 5.93 15.73
C ASP A 291 8.12 6.46 16.69
N LYS A 292 6.90 6.64 16.14
CA LYS A 292 5.66 6.99 16.87
C LYS A 292 4.61 5.88 16.81
N ASP A 293 5.03 4.64 16.61
CA ASP A 293 4.21 3.44 16.47
C ASP A 293 3.28 3.34 15.24
N TRP A 294 3.38 4.27 14.27
CA TRP A 294 2.79 4.04 12.94
C TRP A 294 3.37 2.79 12.28
N GLU A 295 4.65 2.54 12.53
CA GLU A 295 5.37 1.34 12.12
C GLU A 295 4.72 0.06 12.67
N THR A 296 4.34 0.06 13.96
CA THR A 296 3.68 -1.06 14.64
C THR A 296 2.31 -1.34 14.01
N PHE A 297 1.55 -0.29 13.73
CA PHE A 297 0.25 -0.37 13.05
C PHE A 297 0.37 -0.85 11.60
N THR A 298 1.30 -0.31 10.80
CA THR A 298 1.45 -0.70 9.39
C THR A 298 2.05 -2.10 9.22
N ASP A 299 2.87 -2.55 10.18
CA ASP A 299 3.25 -3.96 10.30
C ASP A 299 2.02 -4.87 10.52
N ARG A 300 1.00 -4.43 11.28
CA ARG A 300 -0.26 -5.19 11.40
C ARG A 300 -1.03 -5.22 10.08
N VAL A 301 -1.12 -4.09 9.37
CA VAL A 301 -1.74 -4.02 8.03
C VAL A 301 -1.09 -5.05 7.09
N LEU A 302 0.24 -5.16 7.10
CA LEU A 302 0.96 -6.17 6.31
C LEU A 302 0.68 -7.61 6.74
N ARG A 303 0.53 -7.89 8.04
CA ARG A 303 0.10 -9.23 8.53
C ARG A 303 -1.34 -9.57 8.13
N ILE A 304 -2.21 -8.55 7.99
CA ILE A 304 -3.56 -8.71 7.45
C ILE A 304 -3.51 -9.00 5.93
N VAL A 305 -2.58 -8.38 5.20
CA VAL A 305 -2.32 -8.71 3.78
C VAL A 305 -1.76 -10.13 3.61
N ASP A 306 -0.87 -10.61 4.49
CA ASP A 306 -0.48 -12.03 4.51
C ASP A 306 -1.74 -12.90 4.64
N ALA A 307 -2.57 -12.65 5.65
CA ALA A 307 -3.77 -13.47 5.90
C ALA A 307 -4.81 -13.46 4.75
N TYR A 308 -5.04 -12.31 4.09
CA TYR A 308 -6.22 -12.11 3.22
C TYR A 308 -5.95 -11.53 1.81
N GLY A 309 -4.71 -11.15 1.49
CA GLY A 309 -4.36 -10.60 0.17
C GLY A 309 -4.66 -11.58 -0.97
N GLY A 310 -5.42 -11.12 -1.96
CA GLY A 310 -5.90 -11.92 -3.08
C GLY A 310 -6.98 -12.97 -2.73
N ALA A 311 -7.69 -12.82 -1.61
CA ALA A 311 -8.73 -13.77 -1.18
C ALA A 311 -9.98 -13.84 -2.08
N SER A 312 -10.23 -12.79 -2.87
CA SER A 312 -11.38 -12.66 -3.77
C SER A 312 -11.00 -12.68 -5.26
N LEU A 313 -9.79 -13.13 -5.59
CA LEU A 313 -9.25 -13.10 -6.96
C LEU A 313 -9.25 -14.47 -7.64
N GLY A 314 -9.52 -14.46 -8.95
CA GLY A 314 -9.63 -15.64 -9.80
C GLY A 314 -10.77 -16.59 -9.42
N GLU A 315 -10.91 -17.67 -10.19
CA GLU A 315 -11.88 -18.73 -9.88
C GLU A 315 -11.55 -19.42 -8.54
N GLY A 316 -12.60 -19.89 -7.85
CA GLY A 316 -12.47 -20.62 -6.60
C GLY A 316 -12.10 -19.77 -5.37
N ALA A 317 -12.49 -18.48 -5.34
CA ALA A 317 -12.25 -17.57 -4.21
C ALA A 317 -12.64 -18.21 -2.86
N THR A 318 -11.63 -18.46 -2.01
CA THR A 318 -11.79 -19.25 -0.77
C THR A 318 -12.12 -18.40 0.45
N GLY A 319 -11.98 -17.08 0.35
CA GLY A 319 -11.97 -16.16 1.49
C GLY A 319 -10.65 -16.15 2.28
N PHE A 320 -9.61 -16.87 1.81
CA PHE A 320 -8.26 -16.85 2.39
C PHE A 320 -7.26 -16.26 1.40
N GLY A 321 -6.27 -15.51 1.89
CA GLY A 321 -5.28 -14.86 1.04
C GLY A 321 -4.44 -15.87 0.26
N ARG A 322 -4.58 -15.86 -1.06
CA ARG A 322 -3.81 -16.69 -2.00
C ARG A 322 -2.39 -16.15 -2.22
N GLY A 323 -2.16 -14.86 -1.93
CA GLY A 323 -0.86 -14.18 -1.98
C GLY A 323 -0.88 -12.92 -2.86
N VAL A 324 0.08 -12.03 -2.67
CA VAL A 324 0.17 -10.75 -3.40
C VAL A 324 1.60 -10.47 -3.85
N VAL A 325 1.76 -9.53 -4.76
CA VAL A 325 3.07 -8.92 -5.05
C VAL A 325 3.34 -7.83 -4.00
N VAL A 326 4.57 -7.71 -3.51
CA VAL A 326 5.00 -6.64 -2.60
C VAL A 326 6.22 -5.95 -3.18
N MET A 327 6.08 -4.69 -3.56
CA MET A 327 7.15 -3.81 -4.02
C MET A 327 7.73 -3.06 -2.82
N ALA A 328 8.92 -3.48 -2.38
CA ALA A 328 9.62 -2.99 -1.22
C ALA A 328 10.83 -2.14 -1.66
N TRP A 329 10.56 -0.90 -2.02
CA TRP A 329 11.55 0.03 -2.57
C TRP A 329 12.35 0.72 -1.46
N GLY A 330 13.64 0.41 -1.36
CA GLY A 330 14.57 0.93 -0.37
C GLY A 330 14.67 0.11 0.92
N ALA A 331 15.79 0.28 1.63
CA ALA A 331 16.16 -0.56 2.78
C ALA A 331 15.13 -0.60 3.93
N LYS A 332 14.43 0.50 4.21
CA LYS A 332 13.38 0.54 5.24
C LYS A 332 12.19 -0.36 4.87
N ALA A 333 11.70 -0.29 3.62
CA ALA A 333 10.62 -1.13 3.13
C ALA A 333 11.04 -2.62 3.11
N ALA A 334 12.24 -2.90 2.60
CA ALA A 334 12.81 -4.25 2.59
C ALA A 334 12.94 -4.86 4.01
N LYS A 335 13.45 -4.10 4.99
CA LYS A 335 13.56 -4.53 6.39
C LYS A 335 12.18 -4.83 7.00
N ARG A 336 11.19 -4.00 6.72
CA ARG A 336 9.80 -4.17 7.20
C ARG A 336 9.17 -5.47 6.70
N VAL A 337 9.28 -5.74 5.39
CA VAL A 337 8.79 -7.00 4.78
C VAL A 337 9.41 -8.23 5.45
N SER A 338 10.71 -8.19 5.75
CA SER A 338 11.39 -9.27 6.49
C SER A 338 10.95 -9.36 7.95
N ALA A 339 10.73 -8.23 8.64
CA ALA A 339 10.29 -8.20 10.04
C ALA A 339 8.87 -8.76 10.24
N VAL A 340 7.97 -8.61 9.27
CA VAL A 340 6.65 -9.26 9.29
C VAL A 340 6.66 -10.69 8.70
N GLY A 341 7.80 -11.18 8.20
CA GLY A 341 7.96 -12.54 7.69
C GLY A 341 7.27 -12.81 6.35
N LEU A 342 7.06 -11.79 5.52
CA LEU A 342 6.45 -11.90 4.19
C LEU A 342 7.37 -12.55 3.14
N ASP A 343 8.68 -12.55 3.37
CA ASP A 343 9.71 -13.11 2.49
C ASP A 343 10.33 -14.43 2.99
N LYS A 344 9.73 -15.05 4.02
CA LYS A 344 10.14 -16.35 4.54
C LYS A 344 10.12 -17.44 3.46
N ALA A 345 10.95 -18.48 3.63
CA ALA A 345 10.94 -19.65 2.76
C ALA A 345 9.53 -20.26 2.66
N GLY A 346 9.09 -20.57 1.44
CA GLY A 346 7.72 -21.04 1.18
C GLY A 346 6.64 -19.95 1.21
N SER A 347 7.01 -18.65 1.19
CA SER A 347 6.03 -17.57 1.07
C SER A 347 5.17 -17.70 -0.20
N LYS A 348 3.88 -17.43 -0.05
CA LYS A 348 2.89 -17.39 -1.14
C LYS A 348 2.92 -16.07 -1.93
N HIS A 349 3.73 -15.11 -1.50
CA HIS A 349 3.85 -13.76 -2.05
C HIS A 349 5.05 -13.66 -3.01
N LEU A 350 4.98 -12.75 -3.99
CA LEU A 350 6.17 -12.30 -4.72
C LEU A 350 6.71 -11.06 -4.02
N ILE A 351 7.98 -11.09 -3.63
CA ILE A 351 8.62 -9.97 -2.93
C ILE A 351 9.69 -9.37 -3.84
N LEU A 352 9.46 -8.13 -4.30
CA LEU A 352 10.33 -7.40 -5.21
C LEU A 352 11.04 -6.29 -4.44
N LYS A 353 12.37 -6.35 -4.35
CA LYS A 353 13.21 -5.45 -3.55
C LYS A 353 14.21 -4.72 -4.46
N SER A 354 14.27 -3.39 -4.34
CA SER A 354 15.18 -2.54 -5.11
C SER A 354 15.61 -1.32 -4.28
N ALA A 355 16.39 -0.40 -4.85
CA ALA A 355 16.58 0.92 -4.27
C ALA A 355 15.27 1.73 -4.29
N HIS A 356 15.23 2.84 -3.55
CA HIS A 356 14.06 3.72 -3.50
C HIS A 356 14.01 4.63 -4.76
N PRO A 357 12.82 4.94 -5.33
CA PRO A 357 12.69 5.78 -6.53
C PRO A 357 13.09 7.25 -6.36
N SER A 358 13.60 7.68 -5.20
CA SER A 358 14.01 9.08 -5.03
C SER A 358 15.28 9.40 -5.85
N PRO A 359 15.47 10.65 -6.30
CA PRO A 359 16.65 11.04 -7.08
C PRO A 359 18.01 10.70 -6.43
N ARG A 360 18.04 10.53 -5.10
CA ARG A 360 19.24 10.15 -4.34
C ARG A 360 19.67 8.68 -4.50
N SER A 361 18.81 7.83 -5.06
CA SER A 361 19.07 6.38 -5.16
C SER A 361 18.53 5.72 -6.41
N ALA A 362 17.83 6.45 -7.30
CA ALA A 362 17.16 5.85 -8.44
C ALA A 362 18.15 5.20 -9.44
N GLU A 363 19.20 5.93 -9.81
CA GLU A 363 20.32 5.44 -10.64
C GLU A 363 21.10 4.28 -9.99
N SER A 364 21.07 4.17 -8.65
CA SER A 364 21.83 3.19 -7.89
C SER A 364 21.08 1.88 -7.64
N GLY A 365 20.03 1.60 -8.43
CA GLY A 365 19.29 0.34 -8.40
C GLY A 365 17.77 0.46 -8.18
N PHE A 366 17.14 1.57 -8.57
CA PHE A 366 15.70 1.58 -8.87
C PHE A 366 15.47 1.40 -10.37
N PHE A 367 16.19 2.12 -11.23
CA PHE A 367 16.01 1.94 -12.68
C PHE A 367 16.52 0.56 -13.15
N GLY A 368 15.80 -0.05 -14.09
CA GLY A 368 16.06 -1.40 -14.59
C GLY A 368 15.74 -2.51 -13.58
N ASN A 369 14.87 -2.26 -12.60
CA ASN A 369 14.41 -3.26 -11.65
C ASN A 369 13.38 -4.23 -12.26
N GLY A 370 12.61 -3.80 -13.27
CA GLY A 370 11.66 -4.65 -13.98
C GLY A 370 10.44 -5.09 -13.14
N HIS A 371 10.11 -4.37 -12.07
CA HIS A 371 9.12 -4.79 -11.07
C HIS A 371 7.69 -4.77 -11.61
N PHE A 372 7.32 -3.82 -12.47
CA PHE A 372 5.93 -3.66 -12.94
C PHE A 372 5.50 -4.83 -13.84
N LYS A 373 6.43 -5.30 -14.66
CA LYS A 373 6.32 -6.48 -15.52
C LYS A 373 6.37 -7.77 -14.71
N GLN A 374 7.35 -7.94 -13.82
CA GLN A 374 7.42 -9.10 -12.92
C GLN A 374 6.15 -9.25 -12.07
N ALA A 375 5.54 -8.14 -11.64
CA ALA A 375 4.28 -8.14 -10.92
C ALA A 375 3.13 -8.70 -11.79
N ASN A 376 2.98 -8.21 -13.02
CA ASN A 376 1.93 -8.67 -13.93
C ASN A 376 2.12 -10.12 -14.38
N GLU A 377 3.34 -10.52 -14.76
CA GLU A 377 3.67 -11.91 -15.12
C GLU A 377 3.31 -12.89 -13.97
N TRP A 378 3.55 -12.49 -12.72
CA TRP A 378 3.21 -13.30 -11.55
C TRP A 378 1.71 -13.31 -11.24
N LEU A 379 1.02 -12.17 -11.35
CA LEU A 379 -0.43 -12.08 -11.14
C LEU A 379 -1.17 -12.94 -12.15
N GLU A 380 -0.84 -12.82 -13.44
CA GLU A 380 -1.47 -13.59 -14.51
C GLU A 380 -1.23 -15.09 -14.36
N LYS A 381 0.01 -15.49 -14.04
CA LYS A 381 0.35 -16.89 -13.76
C LYS A 381 -0.41 -17.49 -12.57
N LYS A 382 -0.80 -16.67 -11.59
CA LYS A 382 -1.38 -17.13 -10.32
C LYS A 382 -2.90 -17.04 -10.24
N TYR A 383 -3.50 -16.08 -10.96
CA TYR A 383 -4.92 -15.78 -10.90
C TYR A 383 -5.65 -15.94 -12.24
N GLY A 384 -4.93 -15.92 -13.37
CA GLY A 384 -5.49 -16.04 -14.72
C GLY A 384 -5.13 -14.85 -15.62
N SER A 385 -5.28 -15.01 -16.93
CA SER A 385 -5.06 -13.93 -17.89
C SER A 385 -6.00 -12.75 -17.60
N GLY A 386 -5.49 -11.52 -17.67
CA GLY A 386 -6.23 -10.29 -17.34
C GLY A 386 -6.21 -9.90 -15.86
N GLU A 387 -5.59 -10.69 -14.97
CA GLU A 387 -5.47 -10.36 -13.55
C GLU A 387 -4.27 -9.45 -13.21
N GLY A 388 -3.46 -9.06 -14.19
CA GLY A 388 -2.44 -8.02 -14.06
C GLY A 388 -3.02 -6.62 -13.73
N ILE A 389 -2.12 -5.65 -13.58
CA ILE A 389 -2.45 -4.23 -13.43
C ILE A 389 -2.16 -3.51 -14.75
N ASP A 390 -3.13 -2.75 -15.27
CA ASP A 390 -2.86 -1.72 -16.26
C ASP A 390 -2.20 -0.53 -15.55
N TRP A 391 -0.86 -0.49 -15.63
CA TRP A 391 -0.05 0.59 -15.06
C TRP A 391 -0.28 1.95 -15.76
N SER A 392 -0.91 1.97 -16.94
CA SER A 392 -1.27 3.20 -17.65
C SER A 392 -2.58 3.85 -17.17
N GLN A 393 -3.46 3.08 -16.51
CA GLN A 393 -4.72 3.55 -15.94
C GLN A 393 -4.50 4.14 -14.54
N LEU A 394 -4.36 5.47 -14.46
CA LEU A 394 -3.88 6.24 -13.30
C LEU A 394 -4.94 7.09 -12.60
#